data_AF-A0A928RVY8-F1
#
_entry.id   AF-A0A928RVY8-F1
#
_cell.length_a   1.000
_cell.length_b   1.000
_cell.length_c   1.000
_cell.angle_alpha   90.00
_cell.angle_beta   90.00
_cell.angle_gamma   90.00
#
_symmetry.space_group_name_H-M   'P 1'
#
loop_
_entity.id
_entity.type
_entity.pdbx_description
1 polymer ?
#
loop_
_entity_poly.entity_id
_entity_poly.type
_entity_poly.pdbx_seq_one_letter_code
_entity_poly.pdbx_strand_id
1 'polypeptide(L)' 'MNMCVDYEKMKSEIRCRKCNRLLMKGEVRHVEIKCPKCGFIQEIGTAEAEE' A
#
# COMPACT_ATOMS: atom_id res chain seq x y z
N MET A 1 -11.79 27.53 -17.01
CA MET A 1 -10.90 26.49 -17.57
C MET A 1 -10.58 25.49 -16.46
N ASN A 2 -11.23 24.33 -16.56
CA ASN A 2 -10.99 23.03 -15.91
C ASN A 2 -10.58 22.96 -14.42
N MET A 3 -11.63 22.75 -13.61
CA MET A 3 -11.74 21.93 -12.41
C MET A 3 -10.78 20.72 -12.32
N CYS A 4 -10.20 20.53 -11.11
CA CYS A 4 -10.07 19.22 -10.45
C CYS A 4 -9.28 18.08 -11.14
N VAL A 5 -7.94 18.12 -11.23
CA VAL A 5 -7.19 16.94 -11.78
C VAL A 5 -5.93 16.49 -11.04
N ASP A 6 -5.52 17.11 -9.93
CA ASP A 6 -4.26 16.73 -9.28
C ASP A 6 -4.38 16.12 -7.87
N TYR A 7 -5.56 16.11 -7.23
CA TYR A 7 -5.69 15.59 -5.85
C TYR A 7 -5.76 14.05 -5.74
N GLU A 8 -5.95 13.33 -6.86
CA GLU A 8 -5.92 11.85 -6.87
C GLU A 8 -4.50 11.28 -7.07
N LYS A 9 -3.52 12.17 -7.26
CA LYS A 9 -2.19 11.87 -7.76
C LYS A 9 -1.21 11.70 -6.59
N MET A 10 -1.23 10.53 -5.96
CA MET A 10 -0.14 9.92 -5.16
C MET A 10 -0.67 9.13 -3.95
N LYS A 11 -1.57 8.18 -4.15
CA LYS A 11 -1.74 7.11 -3.16
C LYS A 11 -0.70 6.02 -3.45
N SER A 12 0.25 5.84 -2.54
CA SER A 12 1.31 4.82 -2.63
C SER A 12 0.73 3.43 -2.93
N GLU A 13 1.27 2.76 -3.94
CA GLU A 13 0.84 1.41 -4.30
C GLU A 13 1.54 0.38 -3.42
N ILE A 14 0.75 -0.38 -2.68
CA ILE A 14 1.22 -1.50 -1.89
C ILE A 14 1.06 -2.77 -2.73
N ARG A 15 2.18 -3.41 -3.07
CA ARG A 15 2.23 -4.62 -3.89
C ARG A 15 2.73 -5.81 -3.08
N CYS A 16 2.30 -7.00 -3.49
CA CYS A 16 2.72 -8.24 -2.86
C CYS A 16 4.21 -8.51 -3.15
N ARG A 17 5.02 -8.73 -2.12
CA ARG A 17 6.48 -8.98 -2.28
C ARG A 17 6.80 -10.28 -3.04
N LYS A 18 5.88 -11.25 -3.07
CA LYS A 18 6.09 -12.56 -3.72
C LYS A 18 5.63 -12.62 -5.17
N CYS A 19 4.48 -12.05 -5.49
CA CYS A 19 3.86 -12.19 -6.83
C CYS A 19 3.58 -10.85 -7.53
N ASN A 20 3.98 -9.74 -6.92
CA ASN A 20 3.80 -8.37 -7.40
C ASN A 20 2.34 -7.93 -7.67
N ARG A 21 1.36 -8.70 -7.18
CA ARG A 21 -0.06 -8.35 -7.23
C ARG A 21 -0.30 -7.07 -6.43
N LEU A 22 -1.02 -6.11 -7.01
CA LEU A 22 -1.49 -4.92 -6.28
C LEU A 22 -2.44 -5.36 -5.16
N LEU A 23 -2.14 -4.92 -3.93
CA LEU A 23 -2.93 -5.21 -2.74
C LEU A 23 -3.80 -4.01 -2.36
N MET A 24 -3.22 -2.80 -2.35
CA MET A 24 -3.93 -1.57 -1.99
C MET A 24 -3.25 -0.33 -2.60
N LYS A 25 -3.99 0.79 -2.69
CA LYS A 25 -3.46 2.14 -2.91
C LYS A 25 -3.78 3.02 -1.72
N GLY A 26 -2.78 3.56 -1.05
CA GLY A 26 -2.96 4.46 0.09
C GLY A 26 -1.80 4.39 1.08
N GLU A 27 -1.94 5.11 2.17
CA GLU A 27 -1.01 5.09 3.29
C GLU A 27 -1.59 4.24 4.43
N VAL A 28 -0.72 3.48 5.10
CA VAL A 28 -1.06 2.63 6.25
C VAL A 28 0.02 2.79 7.30
N ARG A 29 -0.39 2.92 8.57
CA ARG A 29 0.55 2.95 9.70
C ARG A 29 1.11 1.57 10.00
N HIS A 30 0.22 0.58 10.14
CA HIS A 30 0.57 -0.81 10.32
C HIS A 30 -0.57 -1.70 9.80
N VAL A 31 -0.26 -2.66 8.93
CA VAL A 31 -1.23 -3.63 8.43
C VAL A 31 -0.55 -4.95 8.10
N GLU A 32 -1.18 -6.05 8.51
CA GLU A 32 -0.88 -7.38 8.00
C GLU A 32 -1.87 -7.69 6.88
N ILE A 33 -1.37 -8.06 5.70
CA ILE A 33 -2.20 -8.36 4.55
C ILE A 33 -1.81 -9.68 3.89
N LYS A 34 -2.80 -10.56 3.75
CA LYS A 34 -2.67 -11.80 2.98
C LYS A 34 -2.91 -11.53 1.50
N CYS A 35 -1.98 -11.95 0.65
CA CYS A 35 -2.15 -11.87 -0.79
C CYS A 35 -3.20 -12.90 -1.27
N PRO A 36 -4.29 -12.48 -1.94
CA PRO A 36 -5.33 -13.40 -2.41
C PRO A 36 -4.86 -14.31 -3.55
N LYS A 37 -3.79 -13.94 -4.27
CA LYS A 37 -3.26 -14.74 -5.39
C LYS A 37 -2.33 -15.85 -4.94
N CYS A 38 -1.40 -15.56 -4.04
CA CYS A 38 -0.30 -16.49 -3.69
C CYS A 38 -0.30 -16.94 -2.23
N GLY A 39 -1.21 -16.42 -1.40
CA GLY A 39 -1.31 -16.75 0.01
C GLY A 39 -0.23 -16.16 0.91
N PHE A 40 0.78 -15.47 0.36
CA PHE A 40 1.84 -14.83 1.15
C PHE A 40 1.26 -13.74 2.05
N ILE A 41 1.57 -13.81 3.33
CA ILE A 41 1.20 -12.82 4.35
C ILE A 41 2.38 -11.87 4.49
N GLN A 42 2.12 -10.57 4.40
CA GLN A 42 3.13 -9.54 4.58
C GLN A 42 2.66 -8.48 5.56
N GLU A 43 3.58 -8.06 6.41
CA GLU A 43 3.42 -6.93 7.30
C GLU A 43 3.97 -5.67 6.62
N ILE A 44 3.20 -4.60 6.69
CA ILE A 44 3.55 -3.28 6.18
C ILE A 44 3.37 -2.32 7.34
N GLY A 45 4.46 -1.69 7.75
CA GLY A 45 4.42 -0.61 8.72
C GLY A 45 5.53 0.39 8.46
N THR A 46 5.32 1.62 8.86
CA THR A 46 6.42 2.55 9.10
C THR A 46 7.06 2.13 10.41
N ALA A 47 8.37 1.82 10.39
CA ALA A 47 9.12 1.74 11.62
C ALA A 47 9.14 3.16 12.21
N GLU A 48 8.15 3.47 13.05
CA GLU A 48 8.30 4.52 14.04
C GLU A 48 9.39 3.98 14.96
N ALA A 49 10.65 4.28 14.61
CA ALA A 49 11.77 4.10 15.52
C ALA A 49 11.44 4.97 16.72
N GLU A 50 11.00 4.32 17.80
CA GLU A 50 10.87 4.92 19.12
C GLU A 50 12.22 5.59 19.45
N GLU A 51 12.20 6.91 19.69
CA GLU A 51 13.34 7.71 20.15
C GLU A 51 13.83 7.30 21.54
#